data_AF-A0AAE3AL67-F1
#
_entry.id   AF-A0AAE3AL67-F1
#
_cell.length_a   1.000
_cell.length_b   1.000
_cell.length_c   1.000
_cell.angle_alpha   90.00
_cell.angle_beta   90.00
_cell.angle_gamma   90.00
#
_symmetry.space_group_name_H-M   'P 1'
#
loop_
_entity.id
_entity.type
_entity.pdbx_description
1 polymer ?
#
loop_
_entity_poly.entity_id
_entity_poly.type
_entity_poly.pdbx_seq_one_letter_code
_entity_poly.pdbx_strand_id
1 'polypeptide(L)' 'MIYYTADTHFGHANVVEMCERPYPDVDAMNEAMIAAWNERVHGNDTVYKKFRRSESCDGIF' A
#
# COMPACT_ATOMS: atom_id res chain seq x y z
N MET A 1 -9.19 -16.25 6.90
CA MET A 1 -8.05 -16.43 5.96
C MET A 1 -6.82 -15.74 6.55
N ILE A 2 -5.62 -16.18 6.19
CA ILE A 2 -4.38 -15.48 6.54
C ILE A 2 -3.83 -14.80 5.29
N TYR A 3 -3.53 -13.50 5.38
CA TYR A 3 -2.89 -12.71 4.33
C TYR A 3 -1.55 -12.15 4.77
N TYR A 4 -0.67 -11.93 3.81
CA TYR A 4 0.62 -11.31 4.01
C TYR A 4 0.77 -10.17 3.00
N THR A 5 1.20 -9.00 3.46
CA THR A 5 1.48 -7.84 2.62
C THR A 5 2.66 -7.05 3.15
N ALA A 6 3.26 -6.20 2.32
CA ALA A 6 4.38 -5.34 2.66
C ALA A 6 4.35 -4.10 1.76
N ASP A 7 4.95 -3.00 2.23
CA ASP A 7 5.32 -1.84 1.39
C ASP A 7 4.20 -1.37 0.44
N THR A 8 3.02 -1.13 1.00
CA THR A 8 1.83 -0.78 0.22
C THR A 8 1.93 0.59 -0.47
N HIS A 9 2.80 1.48 0.02
CA HIS A 9 2.94 2.84 -0.50
C HIS A 9 1.68 3.71 -0.39
N PHE A 10 0.89 3.47 0.65
CA PHE A 10 -0.27 4.30 0.95
C PHE A 10 0.20 5.72 1.29
N GLY A 11 -0.31 6.72 0.57
CA GLY A 11 0.05 8.12 0.79
C GLY A 11 1.39 8.56 0.20
N HIS A 12 2.14 7.69 -0.49
CA HIS A 12 3.40 8.10 -1.11
C HIS A 12 3.19 8.66 -2.51
N ALA A 13 3.04 9.98 -2.60
CA ALA A 13 2.73 10.64 -3.87
C ALA A 13 3.75 10.38 -4.99
N ASN A 14 5.04 10.46 -4.69
CA ASN A 14 6.09 10.29 -5.70
C ASN A 14 6.10 8.89 -6.32
N VAL A 15 5.59 7.85 -5.64
CA VAL A 15 5.57 6.48 -6.17
C VAL A 15 4.70 6.35 -7.42
N VAL A 16 3.71 7.23 -7.59
CA VAL A 16 2.82 7.24 -8.74
C VAL A 16 3.62 7.52 -10.01
N GLU A 17 4.45 8.56 -9.99
CA GLU A 17 5.33 8.93 -11.09
C GLU A 17 6.55 8.00 -11.18
N MET A 18 7.27 7.78 -10.07
CA MET A 18 8.51 7.01 -10.03
C MET A 18 8.37 5.57 -10.51
N CYS A 19 7.18 4.98 -10.34
CA CYS A 19 6.89 3.61 -10.74
C CYS A 19 5.83 3.52 -11.84
N GLU A 20 5.50 4.63 -12.50
CA GLU A 20 4.50 4.69 -13.59
C GLU A 20 3.19 3.99 -13.22
N ARG A 21 2.73 4.18 -11.97
CA ARG A 21 1.50 3.54 -11.52
C ARG A 21 0.30 4.10 -12.28
N PRO A 22 -0.72 3.28 -12.58
CA PRO A 22 -1.84 3.68 -13.43
C PRO A 22 -2.89 4.52 -12.66
N TYR A 23 -2.45 5.54 -11.94
CA TYR A 23 -3.29 6.45 -11.18
C TYR A 23 -2.92 7.90 -11.49
N PRO A 24 -3.90 8.81 -11.56
CA PRO A 24 -3.62 10.22 -11.80
C PRO A 24 -2.89 10.89 -10.64
N ASP A 25 -3.12 10.42 -9.42
CA ASP A 25 -2.52 10.95 -8.19
C ASP A 25 -2.55 9.89 -7.06
N VAL A 26 -2.01 10.28 -5.90
CA VAL A 26 -1.92 9.42 -4.72
C VAL A 26 -3.28 9.11 -4.12
N ASP A 27 -4.24 10.02 -4.23
CA ASP A 27 -5.56 9.86 -3.63
C ASP A 27 -6.36 8.83 -4.42
N ALA A 28 -6.35 8.91 -5.76
CA ALA A 28 -6.93 7.91 -6.64
C ALA A 28 -6.31 6.52 -6.44
N MET A 29 -4.99 6.45 -6.22
CA MET A 29 -4.32 5.19 -5.88
C MET A 29 -4.80 4.66 -4.52
N ASN A 30 -4.85 5.51 -3.50
CA ASN A 30 -5.28 5.11 -2.15
C ASN A 30 -6.71 4.58 -2.16
N GLU A 31 -7.64 5.27 -2.83
CA GLU A 31 -9.04 4.85 -2.94
C GLU A 31 -9.17 3.49 -3.64
N ALA A 32 -8.46 3.28 -4.74
CA ALA A 32 -8.46 1.99 -5.44
C ALA A 32 -7.92 0.85 -4.54
N MET A 33 -6.86 1.12 -3.77
CA MET A 33 -6.28 0.15 -2.84
C MET A 33 -7.20 -0.15 -1.66
N ILE A 34 -7.91 0.85 -1.12
CA ILE A 34 -8.92 0.68 -0.07
C ILE A 34 -10.10 -0.16 -0.59
N ALA A 35 -10.59 0.11 -1.79
CA ALA A 35 -11.65 -0.66 -2.40
C ALA A 35 -11.26 -2.14 -2.57
N ALA A 36 -10.08 -2.40 -3.15
CA ALA A 36 -9.55 -3.75 -3.30
C ALA A 36 -9.33 -4.47 -1.96
N TRP A 37 -8.90 -3.74 -0.92
CA TRP A 37 -8.75 -4.27 0.43
C TRP A 37 -10.09 -4.72 1.01
N ASN A 38 -11.11 -3.84 0.95
CA ASN A 38 -12.44 -4.10 1.50
C ASN A 38 -13.18 -5.23 0.77
N GLU A 39 -12.89 -5.44 -0.51
CA GLU A 39 -13.42 -6.58 -1.27
C GLU A 39 -12.87 -7.92 -0.78
N ARG A 40 -11.61 -7.94 -0.30
CA ARG A 40 -10.88 -9.19 -0.04
C ARG A 40 -10.72 -9.55 1.44
N VAL A 41 -10.59 -8.55 2.30
CA VAL A 41 -10.28 -8.70 3.73
C VAL A 41 -11.52 -8.41 4.56
N HIS A 42 -11.88 -9.34 5.43
CA HIS A 42 -13.03 -9.22 6.33
C HIS A 42 -12.60 -9.23 7.79
N GLY A 43 -13.49 -8.83 8.71
CA GLY A 43 -13.16 -8.64 10.13
C GLY A 43 -12.66 -9.89 10.86
N ASN A 44 -12.87 -11.08 10.29
CA ASN A 44 -12.46 -12.37 10.87
C ASN A 44 -11.11 -12.87 10.30
N ASP A 45 -10.51 -12.12 9.38
CA ASP A 45 -9.25 -12.47 8.74
C ASP A 45 -8.05 -11.97 9.56
N THR A 46 -6.92 -12.64 9.40
CA THR A 46 -5.64 -12.20 9.98
C THR A 46 -4.75 -11.68 8.87
N VAL A 47 -4.27 -10.44 8.99
CA VAL A 47 -3.33 -9.86 8.03
C VAL A 47 -2.02 -9.52 8.72
N TYR A 48 -0.93 -10.07 8.18
CA TYR A 48 0.42 -9.71 8.58
C TYR A 48 0.98 -8.66 7.63
N LYS A 49 1.29 -7.46 8.15
CA LYS A 49 1.95 -6.39 7.40
C LYS A 49 3.41 -6.32 7.81
N LYS A 50 4.32 -6.56 6.86
CA LYS A 50 5.76 -6.39 7.11
C LYS A 50 6.10 -4.91 7.01
N PHE A 51 6.67 -4.36 8.07
CA PHE A 51 7.24 -3.02 8.10
C PHE A 51 8.77 -3.14 7.99
N ARG A 52 9.39 -2.41 7.05
CA ARG A 52 10.86 -2.25 7.02
C ARG A 52 11.26 -1.15 8.02
N ARG A 53 12.17 -1.45 8.96
CA ARG A 53 12.90 -0.41 9.72
C ARG A 53 13.96 0.19 8.78
N SER A 54 13.94 1.50 8.52
CA SER A 54 14.92 2.16 7.65
C SER A 54 16.22 2.48 8.41
N GLU A 55 17.38 2.12 7.86
CA GLU A 55 18.70 2.63 8.29
C GLU A 55 19.35 3.59 7.27
N SER A 56 18.62 4.01 6.23
CA SER A 56 19.05 5.06 5.32
C SER A 56 17.85 5.76 4.67
N CYS A 57 18.02 7.04 4.35
CA CYS A 57 17.00 7.94 3.80
C CYS A 57 16.59 7.63 2.34
N ASP A 58 16.50 6.35 1.95
CA ASP A 58 15.77 5.91 0.75
C ASP A 58 14.33 5.52 1.14
N GLY A 59 13.78 6.25 2.11
CA GLY A 59 12.53 6.00 2.83
C GLY A 59 11.31 6.19 1.95
N ILE A 60 10.98 5.15 1.19
CA ILE A 60 9.72 5.01 0.47
C ILE A 60 8.69 4.46 1.47
N PHE A 61 7.94 5.34 2.13
CA PHE A 61 6.65 4.95 2.73
C PHE A 61 5.62 4.64 1.67
#